data_AF-A0A1W9MV43-F1
#
_entry.id   AF-A0A1W9MV43-F1
#
_cell.length_a   1.000
_cell.length_b   1.000
_cell.length_c   1.000
_cell.angle_alpha   90.00
_cell.angle_beta   90.00
_cell.angle_gamma   90.00
#
_symmetry.space_group_name_H-M   'P 1'
#
loop_
_entity.id
_entity.type
_entity.pdbx_description
1 polymer ?
#
loop_
_entity_poly.entity_id
_entity_poly.type
_entity_poly.pdbx_seq_one_letter_code
_entity_poly.pdbx_strand_id
1 'polypeptide(L)'
;MQKKSELEEDDEKKEEKPILCRNCRKKITTADCRVEINGNHRHIFNNPEGIIFEIGCFSSADGCVNRGIPTSEFTWFAGFSWRFSLCSGCNLHLGWQYQSGKGKIFYGLILNHLIIQDS
;
A
#
# COMPACT_ATOMS: atom_id res chain seq x y z
N MET A 1 -10.28 -16.65 -51.78
CA MET A 1 -10.89 -17.15 -50.53
C MET A 1 -9.86 -17.02 -49.43
N GLN A 2 -9.96 -15.94 -48.65
CA GLN A 2 -9.04 -15.63 -47.56
C GLN A 2 -9.49 -16.42 -46.32
N LYS A 3 -8.56 -17.15 -45.67
CA LYS A 3 -8.74 -17.63 -44.30
C LYS A 3 -7.86 -16.76 -43.42
N LYS A 4 -8.51 -15.89 -42.64
CA LYS A 4 -7.94 -15.16 -41.52
C LYS A 4 -8.73 -15.64 -40.31
N SER A 5 -8.15 -16.54 -39.52
CA SER A 5 -8.73 -16.93 -38.23
C SER A 5 -8.01 -16.14 -37.16
N GLU A 6 -8.81 -15.38 -36.42
CA GLU A 6 -8.45 -14.44 -35.39
C GLU A 6 -7.76 -15.13 -34.21
N LEU A 7 -6.79 -14.44 -33.62
CA LEU A 7 -6.12 -14.84 -32.38
C LEU A 7 -7.08 -14.53 -31.23
N GLU A 8 -7.47 -15.56 -30.50
CA GLU A 8 -8.16 -15.43 -29.22
C GLU A 8 -7.11 -15.03 -28.17
N GLU A 9 -7.13 -13.78 -27.75
CA GLU A 9 -6.39 -13.32 -26.56
C GLU A 9 -7.16 -13.79 -25.32
N ASP A 10 -6.70 -14.90 -24.76
CA ASP A 10 -7.15 -15.42 -23.48
C ASP A 10 -6.61 -14.52 -22.35
N ASP A 11 -7.40 -13.51 -21.98
CA ASP A 11 -7.12 -12.61 -20.86
C ASP A 11 -7.42 -13.36 -19.55
N GLU A 12 -6.55 -14.31 -19.21
CA GLU A 12 -6.51 -14.94 -17.88
C GLU A 12 -6.34 -13.83 -16.83
N LYS A 13 -7.45 -13.37 -16.26
CA LYS A 13 -7.45 -12.45 -15.12
C LYS A 13 -6.70 -13.12 -13.98
N LYS A 14 -5.43 -12.72 -13.79
CA LYS A 14 -4.66 -13.09 -12.60
C LYS A 14 -5.50 -12.82 -11.36
N GLU A 15 -5.67 -13.84 -10.53
CA GLU A 15 -6.35 -13.68 -9.24
C GLU A 15 -5.56 -12.67 -8.39
N GLU A 16 -6.05 -11.43 -8.31
CA GLU A 16 -5.48 -10.41 -7.44
C GLU A 16 -5.59 -10.88 -5.98
N LYS A 17 -4.48 -11.33 -5.39
CA LYS A 17 -4.42 -11.72 -3.97
C LYS A 17 -4.67 -10.48 -3.09
N PRO A 18 -5.86 -10.35 -2.47
CA PRO A 18 -6.22 -9.12 -1.80
C PRO A 18 -5.56 -9.05 -0.42
N ILE A 19 -5.16 -7.85 -0.04
CA ILE A 19 -4.68 -7.54 1.30
C ILE A 19 -5.75 -6.69 1.98
N LEU A 20 -6.26 -7.20 3.09
CA LEU A 20 -7.45 -6.69 3.75
C LEU A 20 -7.10 -5.99 5.06
N CYS A 21 -7.95 -5.05 5.47
CA CYS A 21 -7.91 -4.53 6.82
C CYS A 21 -8.20 -5.65 7.82
N ARG A 22 -7.33 -5.81 8.82
CA ARG A 22 -7.50 -6.82 9.87
C ARG A 22 -8.79 -6.63 10.66
N ASN A 23 -9.21 -5.38 10.87
CA ASN A 23 -10.35 -5.04 11.72
C ASN A 23 -11.71 -5.23 11.03
N CYS A 24 -11.85 -4.85 9.75
CA CYS A 24 -13.16 -4.85 9.08
C CYS A 24 -13.18 -5.57 7.73
N ARG A 25 -12.08 -6.23 7.34
CA ARG A 25 -11.93 -6.98 6.08
C ARG A 25 -12.10 -6.17 4.78
N LYS A 26 -12.21 -4.84 4.85
CA LYS A 26 -12.17 -3.97 3.65
C LYS A 26 -10.87 -4.24 2.86
N LYS A 27 -10.97 -4.45 1.54
CA LYS A 27 -9.79 -4.52 0.64
C LYS A 27 -9.01 -3.21 0.74
N ILE A 28 -7.73 -3.30 1.08
CA ILE A 28 -6.83 -2.15 1.22
C ILE A 28 -5.93 -2.01 0.00
N THR A 29 -5.32 -3.11 -0.40
CA THR A 29 -4.38 -3.19 -1.53
C THR A 29 -4.30 -4.63 -2.03
N THR A 30 -3.36 -4.94 -2.91
CA THR A 30 -3.09 -6.29 -3.45
C THR A 30 -1.62 -6.65 -3.30
N ALA A 31 -1.30 -7.94 -3.43
CA ALA A 31 0.10 -8.39 -3.44
C ALA A 31 0.92 -7.77 -4.59
N ASP A 32 0.32 -7.53 -5.75
CA ASP A 32 0.97 -6.93 -6.92
C ASP A 32 1.32 -5.45 -6.72
N CYS A 33 0.67 -4.80 -5.75
CA CYS A 33 0.98 -3.43 -5.37
C CYS A 33 2.21 -3.34 -4.47
N ARG A 34 2.84 -4.44 -4.05
CA ARG A 34 4.08 -4.39 -3.24
C ARG A 34 5.20 -3.72 -4.04
N VAL A 35 5.89 -2.78 -3.41
CA VAL A 35 7.06 -2.12 -3.99
C VAL A 35 8.21 -2.11 -3.00
N GLU A 36 9.43 -2.02 -3.54
CA GLU A 36 10.61 -1.76 -2.76
C GLU A 36 10.88 -0.26 -2.68
N ILE A 37 11.16 0.22 -1.47
CA ILE A 37 11.64 1.56 -1.20
C ILE A 37 12.99 1.40 -0.50
N ASN A 38 14.02 2.04 -1.03
CA ASN A 38 15.41 1.87 -0.57
C ASN A 38 15.86 0.39 -0.56
N GLY A 39 15.47 -0.38 -1.58
CA GLY A 39 15.87 -1.78 -1.77
C GLY A 39 15.16 -2.80 -0.87
N ASN A 40 14.08 -2.42 -0.18
CA ASN A 40 13.30 -3.36 0.62
C ASN A 40 11.80 -3.01 0.63
N HIS A 41 10.94 -4.03 0.64
CA HIS A 41 9.50 -3.88 0.83
C HIS A 41 9.15 -3.66 2.32
N ARG A 42 9.82 -4.38 3.22
CA ARG A 42 9.49 -4.44 4.65
C ARG A 42 10.49 -3.64 5.47
N HIS A 43 10.00 -2.72 6.29
CA HIS A 43 10.82 -1.87 7.14
C HIS A 43 10.37 -1.95 8.60
N ILE A 44 11.31 -1.81 9.53
CA ILE A 44 11.03 -1.69 10.96
C ILE A 44 11.54 -0.32 11.39
N PHE A 45 10.66 0.49 11.96
CA PHE A 45 10.97 1.84 12.41
C PHE A 45 10.44 2.09 13.81
N ASN A 46 11.07 2.99 14.55
CA ASN A 46 10.55 3.57 15.77
C ASN A 46 10.04 4.99 15.50
N ASN A 47 8.89 5.35 16.05
CA ASN A 47 8.45 6.73 16.06
C ASN A 47 9.11 7.50 17.25
N PRO A 48 8.99 8.84 17.31
CA PRO A 48 9.54 9.63 18.40
C PRO A 48 9.05 9.23 19.80
N GLU A 49 7.84 8.68 19.90
CA GLU A 49 7.26 8.16 21.16
C GLU A 49 7.79 6.76 21.54
N GLY A 50 8.74 6.21 20.79
CA GLY A 50 9.34 4.90 21.06
C GLY A 50 8.51 3.69 20.61
N ILE A 51 7.40 3.89 19.89
CA ILE A 51 6.57 2.82 19.34
C ILE A 51 7.23 2.26 18.08
N ILE A 52 7.40 0.94 18.06
CA ILE A 52 7.98 0.21 16.92
C ILE A 52 6.85 -0.19 15.96
N PHE A 53 7.04 0.14 14.68
CA PHE A 53 6.17 -0.27 13.59
C PHE A 53 6.93 -1.12 12.59
N GLU A 54 6.32 -2.23 12.24
CA GLU A 54 6.68 -3.01 11.07
C GLU A 54 5.74 -2.65 9.91
N ILE A 55 6.31 -2.11 8.84
CA ILE A 55 5.54 -1.63 7.69
C ILE A 55 5.95 -2.33 6.39
N GLY A 56 4.98 -2.53 5.49
CA GLY A 56 5.19 -2.91 4.10
C GLY A 56 4.91 -1.74 3.17
N CYS A 57 5.70 -1.63 2.09
CA CYS A 57 5.58 -0.58 1.09
C CYS A 57 4.72 -1.00 -0.11
N PHE A 58 3.74 -0.18 -0.47
CA PHE A 58 2.80 -0.43 -1.57
C PHE A 58 2.69 0.77 -2.52
N SER A 59 2.58 0.53 -3.83
CA SER A 59 2.35 1.56 -4.85
C SER A 59 0.93 2.14 -4.78
N SER A 60 -0.06 1.32 -4.43
CA SER A 60 -1.46 1.72 -4.24
C SER A 60 -2.04 1.16 -2.95
N ALA A 61 -3.02 1.89 -2.38
CA ALA A 61 -3.81 1.49 -1.23
C ALA A 61 -5.22 2.10 -1.32
N ASP A 62 -5.97 1.76 -2.37
CA ASP A 62 -7.28 2.36 -2.68
C ASP A 62 -8.34 2.16 -1.58
N GLY A 63 -8.15 1.19 -0.69
CA GLY A 63 -9.00 1.02 0.48
C GLY A 63 -8.72 2.01 1.63
N CYS A 64 -7.77 2.92 1.48
CA CYS A 64 -7.44 3.94 2.48
C CYS A 64 -8.07 5.31 2.17
N VAL A 65 -8.31 6.08 3.23
CA VAL A 65 -8.56 7.52 3.18
C VAL A 65 -7.39 8.22 3.86
N ASN A 66 -6.76 9.17 3.16
CA ASN A 66 -5.62 9.91 3.68
C ASN A 66 -6.09 11.16 4.46
N ARG A 67 -5.54 11.40 5.65
CA ARG A 67 -5.94 12.47 6.56
C ARG A 67 -4.78 13.36 6.96
N GLY A 68 -5.03 14.66 7.01
CA GLY A 68 -4.06 15.68 7.40
C GLY A 68 -3.26 16.25 6.23
N ILE A 69 -2.47 17.28 6.55
CA ILE A 69 -1.53 17.92 5.63
C ILE A 69 -0.24 17.08 5.63
N PRO A 70 0.31 16.72 4.47
CA PRO A 70 1.60 16.05 4.38
C PRO A 70 2.72 16.84 5.09
N THR A 71 3.49 16.17 5.94
CA THR A 71 4.63 16.74 6.67
C THR A 71 5.90 15.93 6.46
N SER A 72 7.06 16.57 6.45
CA SER A 72 8.36 15.88 6.45
C SER A 72 8.89 15.59 7.86
N GLU A 73 8.18 16.03 8.89
CA GLU A 73 8.58 15.85 10.28
C GLU A 73 8.72 14.37 10.63
N PHE A 74 9.88 13.98 11.18
CA PHE A 74 10.21 12.59 11.52
C PHE A 74 9.95 11.57 10.39
N THR A 75 10.08 11.99 9.13
CA THR A 75 9.93 11.07 8.01
C THR A 75 10.97 9.95 8.06
N TRP A 76 10.52 8.70 7.89
CA TRP A 76 11.43 7.55 7.79
C TRP A 76 12.05 7.40 6.39
N PHE A 77 11.44 8.03 5.37
CA PHE A 77 11.93 7.98 4.00
C PHE A 77 12.38 9.36 3.56
N ALA A 78 13.70 9.55 3.49
CA ALA A 78 14.32 10.81 3.08
C ALA A 78 13.77 11.29 1.72
N GLY A 79 13.41 12.57 1.64
CA GLY A 79 12.83 13.18 0.44
C GLY A 79 11.31 12.97 0.28
N PHE A 80 10.65 12.34 1.25
CA PHE A 80 9.19 12.20 1.28
C PHE A 80 8.57 12.92 2.48
N SER A 81 7.44 13.58 2.20
CA SER A 81 6.48 13.99 3.23
C SER A 81 5.42 12.90 3.40
N TRP A 82 4.82 12.79 4.58
CA TRP A 82 3.83 11.80 4.90
C TRP A 82 2.57 12.40 5.51
N ARG A 83 1.45 11.70 5.34
CA ARG A 83 0.20 11.94 6.08
C ARG A 83 -0.44 10.61 6.46
N PHE A 84 -1.31 10.63 7.46
CA PHE A 84 -1.98 9.42 7.92
C PHE A 84 -2.83 8.78 6.82
N SER A 85 -2.84 7.46 6.80
CA SER A 85 -3.67 6.63 5.92
C SER A 85 -4.54 5.73 6.80
N LEU A 86 -5.85 5.95 6.73
CA LEU A 86 -6.84 5.27 7.55
C LEU A 86 -7.65 4.29 6.70
N CYS A 87 -8.10 3.18 7.28
CA CYS A 87 -9.04 2.30 6.60
C CYS A 87 -10.32 3.06 6.24
N SER A 88 -10.71 3.05 4.97
CA SER A 88 -11.97 3.68 4.50
C SER A 88 -13.23 3.06 5.11
N GLY A 89 -13.16 1.82 5.58
CA GLY A 89 -14.30 1.10 6.16
C GLY A 89 -14.49 1.30 7.66
N CYS A 90 -13.39 1.41 8.43
CA CYS A 90 -13.47 1.44 9.90
C CYS A 90 -12.58 2.50 10.57
N ASN A 91 -11.91 3.36 9.79
CA ASN A 91 -10.99 4.40 10.26
C ASN A 91 -9.79 3.93 11.08
N LEU A 92 -9.54 2.62 11.20
CA LEU A 92 -8.31 2.11 11.79
C LEU A 92 -7.10 2.75 11.10
N HIS A 93 -6.15 3.25 11.87
CA HIS A 93 -4.89 3.75 11.33
C HIS A 93 -4.12 2.59 10.69
N LEU A 94 -3.97 2.60 9.36
CA LEU A 94 -3.29 1.55 8.62
C LEU A 94 -1.84 1.89 8.28
N GLY A 95 -1.43 3.14 8.45
CA GLY A 95 -0.07 3.61 8.21
C GLY A 95 -0.09 4.98 7.55
N TRP A 96 0.79 5.18 6.57
CA TRP A 96 1.07 6.51 6.01
C TRP A 96 1.12 6.49 4.49
N GLN A 97 0.59 7.55 3.87
CA GLN A 97 0.90 7.86 2.47
C GLN A 97 2.14 8.75 2.44
N TYR A 98 3.13 8.36 1.67
CA TYR A 98 4.33 9.15 1.38
C TYR A 98 4.23 9.77 0.00
N GLN A 99 4.62 11.04 -0.11
CA GLN A 99 4.72 11.76 -1.38
C GLN A 99 6.03 12.55 -1.47
N SER A 100 6.67 12.51 -2.64
CA SER A 100 7.84 13.34 -2.94
C SER A 100 7.44 14.59 -3.71
N GLY A 101 8.31 15.61 -3.68
CA GLY A 101 8.12 16.82 -4.51
C GLY A 101 8.15 16.57 -6.02
N LYS A 102 8.54 15.36 -6.46
CA LYS A 102 8.57 14.95 -7.88
C LYS A 102 7.33 14.14 -8.30
N GLY A 103 6.31 14.05 -7.43
CA GLY A 103 5.04 13.36 -7.73
C GLY A 103 5.07 11.85 -7.51
N LYS A 104 6.16 11.27 -6.97
CA LYS A 104 6.17 9.85 -6.58
C LYS A 104 5.35 9.68 -5.29
N ILE A 105 4.41 8.74 -5.31
CA ILE A 105 3.55 8.38 -4.17
C ILE A 105 3.72 6.90 -3.87
N PHE A 106 3.72 6.55 -2.58
CA PHE A 106 3.58 5.17 -2.11
C PHE A 106 2.96 5.16 -0.71
N TYR A 107 2.67 3.97 -0.20
CA TYR A 107 2.08 3.76 1.12
C TYR A 107 2.98 2.88 1.97
N GLY A 108 3.29 3.30 3.19
CA GLY A 108 3.89 2.45 4.22
C GLY A 108 2.79 1.99 5.16
N LEU A 109 2.36 0.74 5.05
CA LEU A 109 1.23 0.19 5.82
C LEU A 109 1.70 -0.75 6.92
N ILE A 110 1.14 -0.62 8.11
CA ILE A 110 1.44 -1.42 9.30
C ILE A 110 0.98 -2.87 9.05
N LEU A 111 1.93 -3.80 8.95
CA LEU A 111 1.65 -5.19 8.55
C LEU A 111 0.73 -5.90 9.55
N ASN A 112 0.88 -5.60 10.84
CA ASN A 112 -0.01 -6.13 11.89
C ASN A 112 -1.46 -5.65 11.80
N HIS A 113 -1.74 -4.60 11.02
CA HIS A 113 -3.12 -4.12 10.79
C HIS A 113 -3.73 -4.69 9.50
N LEU A 114 -3.00 -5.57 8.81
CA LEU A 114 -3.41 -6.21 7.57
C LEU A 114 -3.56 -7.73 7.75
N ILE A 115 -4.34 -8.33 6.84
CA ILE A 115 -4.46 -9.78 6.65
C ILE A 115 -4.27 -10.05 5.15
N ILE A 116 -3.40 -10.99 4.82
CA ILE A 116 -3.29 -11.55 3.48
C ILE A 116 -4.30 -12.68 3.40
N GLN A 117 -5.17 -12.64 2.40
CA GLN A 117 -6.05 -13.78 2.13
C GLN A 117 -5.26 -14.78 1.30
N ASP A 118 -4.85 -15.89 1.92
CA ASP A 118 -4.33 -17.04 1.18
C ASP A 118 -5.51 -17.72 0.47
N SER A 119 -5.34 -17.99 -0.82
CA SER A 119 -6.29 -18.70 -1.68
C SER A 119 -6.55 -20.12 -1.19
#